data_AF-A0A7V8EV95-F1
#
_entry.id   AF-A0A7V8EV95-F1
#
_cell.length_a   1.000
_cell.length_b   1.000
_cell.length_c   1.000
_cell.angle_alpha   90.00
_cell.angle_beta   90.00
_cell.angle_gamma   90.00
#
_symmetry.space_group_name_H-M   'P 1'
#
loop_
_entity.id
_entity.type
_entity.pdbx_description
1 polymer ?
#
loop_
_entity_poly.entity_id
_entity_poly.type
_entity_poly.pdbx_seq_one_letter_code
_entity_poly.pdbx_strand_id
1 'polypeptide(L)'
;MEKCRVSYSEIKSWILENYWDGCRDHGPLIAGRDGSGWSLEQISSDIYDGYSGGDGSFDSPLEYLMLEVVSLVLSCWYPSQVEYHKKRIFNLLSENDLAKMLENVPSDELEEFKHDLEVLSII
;
A
#
# COMPACT_ATOMS: atom_id res chain seq x y z
N MET A 1 -17.13 -7.10 -17.75
CA MET A 1 -16.79 -5.67 -17.65
C MET A 1 -15.30 -5.64 -17.36
N GLU A 2 -14.49 -5.07 -18.24
CA GLU A 2 -13.07 -4.86 -17.93
C GLU A 2 -13.01 -3.94 -16.72
N LYS A 3 -12.34 -4.38 -15.65
CA LYS A 3 -12.14 -3.53 -14.46
C LYS A 3 -11.13 -2.46 -14.87
N CYS A 4 -11.47 -1.19 -14.71
CA CYS A 4 -10.50 -0.12 -14.91
C CYS A 4 -9.41 -0.25 -13.85
N ARG A 5 -8.15 -0.15 -14.28
CA ARG A 5 -6.98 -0.09 -13.40
C ARG A 5 -7.14 1.06 -12.40
N VAL A 6 -6.82 0.79 -11.13
CA VAL A 6 -6.78 1.78 -10.05
C VAL A 6 -5.49 2.60 -10.14
N SER A 7 -5.60 3.92 -10.02
CA SER A 7 -4.43 4.82 -10.07
C SER A 7 -3.62 4.78 -8.76
N TYR A 8 -2.35 5.16 -8.84
CA TYR A 8 -1.47 5.34 -7.69
C TYR A 8 -2.09 6.27 -6.64
N SER A 9 -2.69 7.37 -7.11
CA SER A 9 -3.34 8.36 -6.24
C SER A 9 -4.55 7.79 -5.49
N GLU A 10 -5.34 6.93 -6.14
CA GLU A 10 -6.48 6.25 -5.53
C GLU A 10 -6.01 5.23 -4.50
N ILE A 11 -5.04 4.37 -4.85
CA ILE A 11 -4.46 3.39 -3.91
C ILE A 11 -3.94 4.10 -2.66
N LYS A 12 -3.14 5.15 -2.84
CA LYS A 12 -2.60 5.96 -1.75
C LYS A 12 -3.71 6.56 -0.88
N SER A 13 -4.73 7.14 -1.50
CA SER A 13 -5.85 7.76 -0.78
C SER A 13 -6.64 6.73 0.01
N TRP A 14 -6.98 5.59 -0.60
CA TRP A 14 -7.72 4.52 0.07
C TRP A 14 -6.96 3.97 1.26
N ILE A 15 -5.66 3.70 1.13
CA ILE A 15 -4.85 3.20 2.24
C ILE A 15 -4.79 4.22 3.38
N LEU A 16 -4.56 5.51 3.09
CA LEU A 16 -4.51 6.57 4.09
C LEU A 16 -5.85 6.77 4.81
N GLU A 17 -6.95 6.75 4.07
CA GLU A 17 -8.31 6.87 4.62
C GLU A 17 -8.64 5.69 5.54
N ASN A 18 -8.32 4.45 5.12
CA ASN A 18 -8.52 3.27 5.97
C ASN A 18 -7.60 3.28 7.20
N TYR A 19 -6.38 3.81 7.08
CA TYR A 19 -5.50 4.03 8.22
C TYR A 19 -6.09 5.01 9.22
N TRP A 20 -6.64 6.12 8.73
CA TRP A 20 -7.31 7.11 9.54
C TRP A 20 -8.53 6.51 10.24
N ASP A 21 -9.38 5.80 9.51
CA ASP A 21 -10.58 5.15 10.04
C ASP A 21 -10.23 4.08 11.08
N GLY A 22 -9.25 3.21 10.80
CA GLY A 22 -8.77 2.20 11.73
C GLY A 22 -8.20 2.81 13.02
N CYS A 23 -7.40 3.86 12.91
CA CYS A 23 -6.90 4.60 14.07
C CYS A 23 -8.04 5.25 14.87
N ARG A 24 -9.01 5.86 14.18
CA ARG A 24 -10.14 6.56 14.79
C ARG A 24 -11.08 5.60 15.51
N ASP A 25 -11.41 4.47 14.89
CA ASP A 25 -12.54 3.61 15.28
C ASP A 25 -12.09 2.36 16.07
N HIS A 26 -10.84 1.91 15.88
CA HIS A 26 -10.29 0.73 16.55
C HIS A 26 -9.04 1.01 17.39
N GLY A 27 -8.43 2.18 17.24
CA GLY A 27 -7.16 2.51 17.88
C GLY A 27 -7.18 2.49 19.42
N PRO A 28 -5.99 2.50 20.05
CA PRO A 28 -5.85 2.33 21.49
C PRO A 28 -6.48 3.46 22.30
N LEU A 29 -6.76 4.62 21.69
CA LEU A 29 -7.44 5.74 22.34
C LEU A 29 -8.92 5.46 22.63
N ILE A 30 -9.55 4.52 21.89
CA ILE A 30 -10.91 4.03 22.18
C ILE A 30 -10.91 2.98 23.30
N ALA A 31 -9.76 2.37 23.62
CA ALA A 31 -9.61 1.29 24.58
C ALA A 31 -9.89 1.68 26.06
N GLY A 32 -10.46 2.86 26.32
CA GLY A 32 -10.89 3.32 27.63
C GLY A 32 -12.10 2.58 28.24
N ARG A 33 -12.59 1.50 27.63
CA ARG A 33 -13.74 0.72 28.17
C ARG A 33 -13.39 -0.69 28.64
N ASP A 34 -12.36 -1.34 28.10
CA ASP A 34 -11.96 -2.71 28.47
C ASP A 34 -10.54 -3.13 28.00
N GLY A 35 -9.74 -2.23 27.41
CA GLY A 35 -8.40 -2.57 26.91
C GLY A 35 -8.37 -3.32 25.58
N SER A 36 -9.49 -3.39 24.83
CA SER A 36 -9.59 -4.17 23.58
C SER A 36 -9.16 -3.44 22.29
N GLY A 37 -8.50 -2.28 22.39
CA GLY A 37 -8.10 -1.49 21.22
C GLY A 37 -7.05 -2.21 20.38
N TRP A 38 -7.07 -1.98 19.07
CA TRP A 38 -6.13 -2.56 18.13
C TRP A 38 -4.79 -1.83 18.21
N SER A 39 -3.70 -2.59 18.11
CA SER A 39 -2.36 -2.02 17.90
C SER A 39 -2.24 -1.45 16.48
N LEU A 40 -1.23 -0.59 16.25
CA LEU A 40 -0.91 -0.12 14.89
C LEU A 40 -0.58 -1.29 13.95
N GLU A 41 0.00 -2.37 14.46
CA GLU A 41 0.22 -3.60 13.69
C GLU A 41 -1.08 -4.22 13.22
N GLN A 42 -2.06 -4.38 14.12
CA GLN A 42 -3.36 -4.96 13.78
C GLN A 42 -4.10 -4.10 12.76
N ILE A 43 -4.09 -2.78 12.95
CA ILE A 43 -4.68 -1.82 12.00
C ILE A 43 -3.96 -1.92 10.64
N SER A 44 -2.63 -1.85 10.62
CA SER A 44 -1.86 -1.95 9.39
C SER A 44 -2.08 -3.26 8.65
N SER A 45 -2.14 -4.38 9.38
CA SER A 45 -2.35 -5.70 8.79
C SER A 45 -3.73 -5.82 8.18
N ASP A 46 -4.78 -5.43 8.91
CA ASP A 46 -6.17 -5.50 8.45
C ASP A 46 -6.38 -4.70 7.15
N ILE A 47 -5.86 -3.47 7.11
CA ILE A 47 -5.91 -2.61 5.92
C ILE A 47 -5.19 -3.27 4.76
N TYR A 48 -3.95 -3.70 4.97
CA TYR A 48 -3.14 -4.30 3.91
C TYR A 48 -3.74 -5.61 3.38
N ASP A 49 -4.29 -6.46 4.25
CA ASP A 49 -4.93 -7.72 3.88
C ASP A 49 -6.17 -7.49 3.01
N GLY A 50 -6.91 -6.39 3.24
CA GLY A 50 -8.03 -5.95 2.42
C GLY A 50 -7.69 -5.75 0.93
N TYR A 51 -6.45 -5.35 0.62
CA TYR A 51 -5.99 -5.05 -0.75
C TYR A 51 -4.98 -6.07 -1.31
N SER A 52 -4.32 -6.85 -0.45
CA SER A 52 -3.29 -7.81 -0.88
C SER A 52 -3.83 -9.23 -1.15
N GLY A 53 -5.09 -9.51 -0.77
CA GLY A 53 -5.75 -10.80 -1.02
C GLY A 53 -7.23 -10.88 -0.62
N GLY A 54 -7.82 -9.80 -0.10
CA GLY A 54 -9.25 -9.71 0.21
C GLY A 54 -10.12 -9.29 -1.00
N ASP A 55 -11.40 -9.03 -0.75
CA ASP A 55 -12.38 -8.63 -1.79
C ASP A 55 -12.02 -7.32 -2.51
N GLY A 56 -11.16 -6.49 -1.89
CA GLY A 56 -10.62 -5.25 -2.46
C GLY A 56 -9.33 -5.45 -3.26
N SER A 57 -8.91 -6.69 -3.52
CA SER A 57 -7.63 -6.96 -4.16
C SER A 57 -7.49 -6.35 -5.56
N PHE A 58 -6.26 -5.97 -5.89
CA PHE A 58 -5.92 -5.47 -7.21
C PHE A 58 -5.73 -6.59 -8.24
N ASP A 59 -5.72 -6.23 -9.52
CA ASP A 59 -5.77 -7.20 -10.61
C ASP A 59 -4.47 -7.23 -11.44
N SER A 60 -3.63 -6.21 -11.32
CA SER A 60 -2.39 -6.08 -12.09
C SER A 60 -1.12 -6.03 -11.22
N PRO A 61 0.01 -6.52 -11.74
CA PRO A 61 1.30 -6.40 -11.05
C PRO A 61 1.69 -4.97 -10.72
N LEU A 62 1.28 -4.00 -11.56
CA LEU A 62 1.54 -2.58 -11.31
C LEU A 62 0.78 -2.07 -10.08
N GLU A 63 -0.50 -2.39 -9.93
CA GLU A 63 -1.29 -1.99 -8.78
C GLU A 63 -0.76 -2.63 -7.49
N TYR A 64 -0.34 -3.89 -7.54
CA TYR A 64 0.34 -4.51 -6.40
C TYR A 64 1.66 -3.80 -6.07
N LEU A 65 2.47 -3.45 -7.08
CA LEU A 65 3.69 -2.69 -6.85
C LEU A 65 3.40 -1.33 -6.19
N MET A 66 2.37 -0.63 -6.67
CA MET A 66 1.89 0.62 -6.08
C MET A 66 1.45 0.44 -4.62
N LEU A 67 0.69 -0.62 -4.31
CA LEU A 67 0.31 -0.97 -2.94
C LEU A 67 1.53 -1.19 -2.04
N GLU A 68 2.52 -1.95 -2.49
CA GLU A 68 3.72 -2.19 -1.70
C GLU A 68 4.53 -0.91 -1.47
N VAL A 69 4.61 -0.03 -2.47
CA VAL A 69 5.30 1.26 -2.34
C VAL A 69 4.61 2.15 -1.31
N VAL A 70 3.28 2.32 -1.40
CA VAL A 70 2.52 3.07 -0.38
C VAL A 70 2.72 2.47 1.00
N SER A 71 2.58 1.14 1.13
CA SER A 71 2.72 0.45 2.41
C SER A 71 4.13 0.58 2.98
N LEU A 72 5.17 0.56 2.13
CA LEU A 72 6.54 0.79 2.53
C LEU A 72 6.78 2.23 3.00
N VAL A 73 6.20 3.23 2.34
CA VAL A 73 6.25 4.62 2.83
C VAL A 73 5.60 4.72 4.21
N LEU A 74 4.42 4.10 4.40
CA LEU A 74 3.69 4.13 5.66
C LEU A 74 4.33 3.29 6.77
N SER A 75 5.23 2.37 6.44
CA SER A 75 6.01 1.62 7.43
C SER A 75 6.86 2.51 8.35
N CYS A 76 7.02 3.80 8.05
CA CYS A 76 7.54 4.77 9.03
C CYS A 76 6.74 4.81 10.34
N TRP A 77 5.43 4.51 10.29
CA TRP A 77 4.57 4.37 11.47
C TRP A 77 4.70 3.00 12.15
N TYR A 78 5.12 1.97 11.40
CA TYR A 78 5.36 0.63 11.92
C TYR A 78 6.59 -0.05 11.27
N PRO A 79 7.82 0.25 11.74
CA PRO A 79 9.05 -0.11 11.03
C PRO A 79 9.33 -1.61 10.85
N SER A 80 8.64 -2.49 11.60
CA SER A 80 8.85 -3.94 11.47
C SER A 80 8.36 -4.51 10.13
N GLN A 81 7.51 -3.78 9.39
CA GLN A 81 7.02 -4.20 8.07
C GLN A 81 7.93 -3.79 6.90
N VAL A 82 8.96 -2.98 7.14
CA VAL A 82 9.87 -2.47 6.08
C VAL A 82 10.41 -3.61 5.22
N GLU A 83 10.99 -4.64 5.85
CA GLU A 83 11.62 -5.75 5.12
C GLU A 83 10.59 -6.64 4.40
N TYR A 84 9.36 -6.71 4.91
CA TYR A 84 8.28 -7.44 4.27
C TYR A 84 7.90 -6.79 2.93
N HIS A 85 7.60 -5.49 2.92
CA HIS A 85 7.21 -4.79 1.69
C HIS A 85 8.36 -4.69 0.69
N LYS A 86 9.60 -4.43 1.16
CA LYS A 86 10.79 -4.49 0.29
C LYS A 86 10.91 -5.82 -0.42
N LYS A 87 10.78 -6.94 0.31
CA LYS A 87 10.85 -8.28 -0.29
C LYS A 87 9.78 -8.50 -1.34
N ARG A 88 8.54 -8.03 -1.09
CA ARG A 88 7.45 -8.12 -2.07
C ARG A 88 7.71 -7.30 -3.33
N ILE A 89 8.22 -6.07 -3.18
CA ILE A 89 8.66 -5.23 -4.30
C ILE A 89 9.73 -5.94 -5.13
N PHE A 90 10.78 -6.48 -4.49
CA PHE A 90 11.84 -7.20 -5.20
C PHE A 90 11.31 -8.42 -5.95
N ASN A 91 10.40 -9.19 -5.36
CA ASN A 91 9.78 -10.32 -6.04
C ASN A 91 8.97 -9.87 -7.27
N LEU A 92 8.12 -8.85 -7.12
CA LEU A 92 7.33 -8.29 -8.23
C LEU A 92 8.22 -7.81 -9.38
N LEU A 93 9.29 -7.09 -9.07
CA LEU A 93 10.25 -6.58 -10.08
C LEU A 93 11.12 -7.68 -10.68
N SER A 94 11.32 -8.80 -10.00
CA SER A 94 12.04 -9.96 -10.56
C SER A 94 11.20 -10.74 -11.57
N GLU A 95 9.88 -10.68 -11.43
CA GLU A 95 8.92 -11.42 -12.25
C GLU A 95 8.33 -10.57 -13.39
N ASN A 96 8.44 -9.24 -13.30
CA ASN A 96 7.81 -8.29 -14.21
C ASN A 96 8.79 -7.20 -14.67
N ASP A 97 8.67 -6.79 -15.93
CA ASP A 97 9.46 -5.69 -16.49
C ASP A 97 8.83 -4.34 -16.11
N LEU A 98 9.54 -3.53 -15.32
CA LEU A 98 9.04 -2.24 -14.85
C LEU A 98 8.72 -1.28 -15.99
N ALA A 99 9.53 -1.23 -17.04
CA ALA A 99 9.28 -0.32 -18.16
C ALA A 99 7.98 -0.67 -18.88
N LYS A 100 7.70 -1.97 -19.08
CA LYS A 100 6.43 -2.45 -19.64
C LYS A 100 5.23 -2.17 -18.73
N MET A 101 5.38 -2.35 -17.42
CA MET A 101 4.31 -2.03 -16.47
C MET A 101 3.91 -0.55 -16.55
N LEU A 102 4.86 0.34 -16.82
CA LEU A 102 4.65 1.79 -16.83
C LEU A 102 4.23 2.38 -18.19
N GLU A 103 4.19 1.59 -19.27
CA GLU A 103 4.03 2.08 -20.66
C GLU A 103 2.76 2.91 -20.88
N ASN A 104 1.66 2.55 -20.21
CA ASN A 104 0.34 3.18 -20.38
C ASN A 104 -0.11 4.02 -19.17
N VAL A 105 0.80 4.32 -18.24
CA VAL A 105 0.48 5.14 -17.07
C VAL A 105 0.49 6.62 -17.48
N PRO A 106 -0.54 7.41 -17.12
CA PRO A 106 -0.56 8.85 -17.34
C PRO A 106 0.68 9.55 -16.76
N SER A 107 1.15 10.60 -17.42
CA SER A 107 2.44 11.23 -17.08
C SER A 107 2.48 11.85 -15.69
N ASP A 108 1.36 12.43 -15.24
CA ASP A 108 1.19 13.03 -13.92
C ASP A 108 1.27 11.98 -12.81
N GLU A 109 0.57 10.86 -12.98
CA GLU A 109 0.66 9.72 -12.07
C GLU A 109 2.06 9.09 -12.06
N LEU A 110 2.68 8.99 -13.23
CA LEU A 110 4.01 8.41 -13.39
C LEU A 110 5.09 9.23 -12.70
N GLU A 111 5.01 10.56 -12.76
CA GLU A 111 5.95 11.47 -12.11
C GLU A 111 5.93 11.27 -10.59
N GLU A 112 4.74 11.26 -10.00
CA GLU A 112 4.56 11.01 -8.57
C GLU A 112 5.06 9.62 -8.17
N PHE A 113 4.67 8.58 -8.90
CA PHE A 113 5.05 7.21 -8.56
C PHE A 113 6.56 6.97 -8.69
N LYS A 114 7.20 7.52 -9.72
CA LYS A 114 8.66 7.41 -9.89
C LYS A 114 9.42 8.14 -8.80
N HIS A 115 8.93 9.32 -8.39
CA HIS A 115 9.54 10.05 -7.31
C HIS A 115 9.62 9.21 -6.02
N ASP A 116 8.53 8.52 -5.68
CA ASP A 116 8.49 7.65 -4.50
C ASP A 116 9.42 6.43 -4.63
N LEU A 117 9.51 5.83 -5.83
CA LEU A 117 10.46 4.73 -6.10
C LEU A 117 11.92 5.17 -5.90
N GLU A 118 12.27 6.38 -6.35
CA GLU A 118 13.61 6.97 -6.19
C GLU A 118 13.92 7.25 -4.71
N VAL A 119 12.98 7.86 -3.97
CA VAL A 119 13.11 8.12 -2.53
C VAL A 119 13.35 6.82 -1.75
N LEU A 120 12.69 5.74 -2.14
CA LEU A 120 12.85 4.40 -1.55
C LEU A 120 14.08 3.64 -2.06
N SER A 121 14.86 4.21 -3.00
CA SER A 121 16.02 3.59 -3.63
C SER A 121 15.70 2.24 -4.31
N ILE A 122 14.52 2.15 -4.92
CA ILE A 122 14.09 0.98 -5.70
C ILE A 122 14.64 1.06 -7.13
N ILE A 123 14.74 2.29 -7.67
CA ILE A 123 15.31 2.60 -9.00
C ILE A 123 16.43 3.63 -8.89
#